data_AF-A0A949CZN1-F1
#
_entry.id   AF-A0A949CZN1-F1
#
_cell.length_a   1.000
_cell.length_b   1.000
_cell.length_c   1.000
_cell.angle_alpha   90.00
_cell.angle_beta   90.00
_cell.angle_gamma   90.00
#
_symmetry.space_group_name_H-M   'P 1'
#
loop_
_entity.id
_entity.type
_entity.pdbx_description
1 polymer ?
#
loop_
_entity_poly.entity_id
_entity_poly.type
_entity_poly.pdbx_seq_one_letter_code
_entity_poly.pdbx_strand_id
1 'polypeptide(L)' 'RLVLMVRETPFNLAHLRNMTAVTEMGGIIFPPLPAFYHRPTTVQQIIDDGVERVLSLLGIGRAQPQAWTGL' A
#
# COMPACT_ATOMS: atom_id res chain seq x y z
N ARG A 1 8.25 -13.02 1.79
CA ARG A 1 7.53 -11.84 2.32
C ARG A 1 6.08 -11.92 1.81
N LEU A 2 5.08 -11.69 2.67
CA LEU A 2 3.67 -11.64 2.29
C LEU A 2 3.18 -10.19 2.37
N VAL A 3 2.61 -9.66 1.29
CA VAL A 3 1.96 -8.34 1.26
C VAL A 3 0.53 -8.55 0.77
N LEU A 4 -0.46 -8.05 1.52
CA LEU A 4 -1.87 -8.10 1.16
C LEU A 4 -2.39 -6.69 0.85
N MET A 5 -2.86 -6.50 -0.39
CA MET A 5 -3.50 -5.26 -0.84
C MET A 5 -5.02 -5.35 -0.70
N VAL A 6 -5.52 -5.22 0.52
CA VAL A 6 -6.94 -5.39 0.85
C VAL A 6 -7.75 -4.18 0.36
N ARG A 7 -8.80 -4.40 -0.45
CA ARG A 7 -9.69 -3.34 -0.95
C ARG A 7 -11.13 -3.58 -0.53
N GLU A 8 -11.56 -2.91 0.52
CA GLU A 8 -12.95 -2.85 0.99
C GLU A 8 -13.20 -1.52 1.73
N THR A 9 -14.42 -1.00 1.73
CA THR A 9 -14.84 0.14 2.55
C THR A 9 -16.35 0.15 2.75
N PRO A 10 -16.87 0.27 3.99
CA PRO A 10 -16.13 0.32 5.25
C PRO A 10 -15.59 -1.06 5.67
N PHE A 11 -14.57 -1.08 6.53
CA PHE A 11 -14.15 -2.32 7.16
C PHE A 11 -15.10 -2.70 8.31
N ASN A 12 -15.54 -3.96 8.34
CA ASN A 12 -16.18 -4.54 9.51
C ASN A 12 -15.12 -5.12 10.47
N LEU A 13 -15.57 -5.51 11.67
CA LEU A 13 -14.67 -6.04 12.70
C LEU A 13 -13.94 -7.33 12.27
N ALA A 14 -14.55 -8.17 11.43
CA ALA A 14 -13.92 -9.38 10.92
C ALA A 14 -12.75 -9.04 9.98
N HIS A 15 -12.90 -8.04 9.10
CA HIS A 15 -11.81 -7.54 8.26
C HIS A 15 -10.62 -7.08 9.12
N LEU A 16 -10.89 -6.27 10.16
CA LEU A 16 -9.84 -5.76 11.04
C LEU A 16 -9.13 -6.89 11.80
N ARG A 17 -9.88 -7.83 12.39
CA ARG A 17 -9.28 -8.98 13.10
C ARG A 17 -8.38 -9.83 12.19
N ASN A 18 -8.82 -10.09 10.96
CA ASN A 18 -8.03 -10.86 10.00
C ASN A 18 -6.76 -10.10 9.57
N MET A 19 -6.87 -8.80 9.31
CA MET A 19 -5.72 -7.96 8.96
C MET A 19 -4.72 -7.83 10.12
N THR A 20 -5.20 -7.72 11.36
CA THR A 20 -4.36 -7.75 12.56
C THR A 20 -3.61 -9.07 12.67
N ALA A 21 -4.30 -10.21 12.56
CA ALA A 21 -3.67 -11.53 12.66
C ALA A 21 -2.58 -11.74 11.59
N VAL A 22 -2.81 -11.30 10.36
CA VAL A 22 -1.78 -11.35 9.31
C VAL A 22 -0.55 -10.51 9.68
N THR A 23 -0.77 -9.32 10.24
CA THR A 23 0.32 -8.41 10.65
C THR A 23 1.14 -9.00 11.80
N GLU A 24 0.47 -9.60 12.80
CA GLU A 24 1.11 -10.28 13.93
C GLU A 24 1.99 -11.46 13.49
N MET A 25 1.62 -12.15 12.40
CA MET A 25 2.41 -13.24 11.81
C MET A 25 3.53 -12.76 10.86
N GLY A 26 3.78 -11.44 10.80
CA GLY A 26 4.83 -10.84 9.97
C GLY A 26 4.45 -10.60 8.51
N GLY A 27 3.16 -10.73 8.16
CA GLY A 27 2.61 -10.24 6.90
C GLY A 27 2.46 -8.72 6.90
N ILE A 28 2.40 -8.11 5.73
CA ILE A 28 2.20 -6.66 5.57
C ILE A 28 0.81 -6.42 5.00
N ILE A 29 -0.01 -5.64 5.71
CA ILE A 29 -1.29 -5.13 5.22
C ILE A 29 -1.04 -3.77 4.57
N PHE A 30 -1.23 -3.68 3.25
CA PHE A 30 -1.04 -2.45 2.46
C PHE A 30 -2.27 -2.18 1.59
N PRO A 31 -3.38 -1.67 2.16
CA PRO A 31 -4.55 -1.34 1.37
C PRO A 31 -4.21 -0.26 0.32
N PRO A 32 -4.79 -0.32 -0.89
CA PRO A 32 -4.58 0.71 -1.91
C PRO A 32 -5.29 2.00 -1.50
N LEU A 33 -4.56 2.85 -0.77
CA LEU A 33 -5.01 4.16 -0.28
C LEU A 33 -4.17 5.25 -0.98
N PRO A 34 -4.65 5.80 -2.11
CA PRO A 34 -3.92 6.80 -2.88
C PRO A 34 -3.43 8.00 -2.07
N ALA A 35 -2.14 8.29 -2.18
CA ALA A 35 -1.53 9.51 -1.69
C ALA A 35 -1.72 10.65 -2.71
N PHE A 36 -2.32 11.76 -2.29
CA PHE A 36 -2.51 12.94 -3.14
C PHE A 36 -1.48 14.05 -2.90
N TYR A 37 -0.55 13.87 -1.96
CA TYR A 37 0.50 14.85 -1.67
C TYR A 37 1.52 15.02 -2.83
N HIS A 38 1.61 14.06 -3.74
CA HIS A 38 2.38 14.16 -4.98
C HIS A 38 1.62 14.82 -6.14
N ARG A 39 0.38 15.26 -5.92
CA ARG A 39 -0.48 15.94 -6.91
C ARG A 39 -0.52 15.19 -8.26
N PRO A 40 -0.91 13.90 -8.28
CA PRO A 40 -1.00 13.15 -9.51
C PRO A 40 -2.03 13.80 -10.47
N THR A 41 -1.69 13.85 -11.75
CA THR A 41 -2.52 14.38 -12.83
C THR A 41 -3.23 13.29 -13.62
N THR A 42 -2.89 12.02 -13.38
CA THR A 42 -3.48 10.86 -14.07
C THR A 42 -3.81 9.73 -13.10
N VAL A 43 -4.77 8.88 -13.46
CA VAL A 43 -5.07 7.65 -12.72
C VAL A 43 -3.87 6.71 -12.71
N GLN A 44 -3.09 6.67 -13.79
CA GLN A 44 -1.88 5.84 -13.85
C GLN A 44 -0.87 6.24 -12.77
N GLN A 45 -0.64 7.53 -12.54
CA GLN A 45 0.26 8.00 -11.48
C GLN A 45 -0.25 7.62 -10.07
N ILE A 46 -1.56 7.58 -9.86
CA ILE A 46 -2.15 7.10 -8.60
C ILE A 46 -1.84 5.61 -8.38
N ILE A 47 -1.96 4.81 -9.44
CA ILE A 47 -1.68 3.37 -9.41
C ILE A 47 -0.19 3.13 -9.20
N ASP A 48 0.66 3.83 -9.96
CA ASP A 48 2.11 3.67 -9.95
C ASP A 48 2.70 3.95 -8.57
N ASP A 49 2.26 5.02 -7.89
CA ASP A 49 2.75 5.35 -6.54
C ASP A 49 2.55 4.20 -5.53
N GLY A 50 1.36 3.58 -5.55
CA GLY A 50 1.06 2.44 -4.69
C GLY A 50 1.81 1.17 -5.10
N VAL A 51 1.91 0.88 -6.40
CA VAL A 51 2.61 -0.29 -6.93
C VAL A 51 4.10 -0.22 -6.64
N GLU A 52 4.73 0.94 -6.84
CA GLU A 52 6.16 1.14 -6.60
C GLU A 52 6.51 0.90 -5.12
N ARG A 53 5.63 1.32 -4.20
CA ARG A 53 5.78 1.03 -2.77
C ARG A 53 5.74 -0.47 -2.49
N VAL A 54 4.80 -1.19 -3.08
CA VAL A 54 4.66 -2.65 -2.89
C VAL A 54 5.85 -3.41 -3.48
N LEU A 55 6.32 -3.03 -4.68
CA LEU A 55 7.51 -3.61 -5.29
C LEU A 55 8.76 -3.39 -4.41
N SER A 56 8.90 -2.19 -3.84
CA SER A 56 9.96 -1.87 -2.88
C SER A 56 9.87 -2.71 -1.59
N LEU A 57 8.66 -2.90 -1.04
CA LEU A 57 8.43 -3.79 0.12
C LEU A 57 8.76 -5.25 -0.17
N LEU A 58 8.56 -5.72 -1.40
CA LEU A 58 8.89 -7.09 -1.82
C LEU A 58 10.37 -7.26 -2.21
N GLY A 59 11.10 -6.16 -2.42
CA GLY A 59 12.48 -6.19 -2.91
C GLY A 59 12.58 -6.65 -4.36
N ILE A 60 11.56 -6.36 -5.17
CA ILE A 60 11.49 -6.75 -6.59
C ILE A 60 11.98 -5.60 -7.47
N GLY A 61 12.91 -5.89 -8.37
CA GLY A 61 13.42 -4.93 -9.35
C GLY A 61 14.23 -3.78 -8.71
N ARG A 62 14.15 -2.60 -9.32
CA ARG A 62 14.80 -1.37 -8.83
C ARG A 62 13.77 -0.34 -8.39
N ALA A 63 12.75 -0.79 -7.67
CA ALA A 63 11.65 0.08 -7.26
C ALA A 63 12.14 1.23 -6.34
N GLN A 64 11.83 2.47 -6.71
CA GLN A 64 12.21 3.70 -6.01
C GLN A 64 10.96 4.55 -5.78
N PRO A 65 10.13 4.21 -4.77
CA PRO A 65 8.92 4.96 -4.47
C PRO A 65 9.29 6.39 -4.12
N GLN A 66 8.53 7.35 -4.64
CA GLN A 66 8.75 8.75 -4.38
C GLN A 66 8.65 9.02 -2.86
N ALA A 67 9.68 9.67 -2.32
CA ALA A 67 9.68 10.06 -0.92
C ALA A 67 8.86 11.34 -0.75
N TRP A 68 8.06 11.39 0.31
CA TRP A 68 7.44 12.65 0.71
C TRP A 68 8.50 13.57 1.32
N THR A 69 8.60 14.80 0.82
CA THR A 69 9.61 15.79 1.22
C THR A 69 9.09 16.89 2.15
N GLY A 70 7.87 16.73 2.69
CA GLY A 70 7.19 17.80 3.43
C GLY A 70 6.27 18.67 2.56
N LEU A 71 5.55 19.57 3.21
CA LEU A 71 4.69 20.60 2.61
C LEU A 71 5.18 21.99 3.00
#